data_AF-A0A2D7V4I8-F1
#
_entry.id   AF-A0A2D7V4I8-F1
#
_cell.length_a   1.000
_cell.length_b   1.000
_cell.length_c   1.000
_cell.angle_alpha   90.00
_cell.angle_beta   90.00
_cell.angle_gamma   90.00
#
_symmetry.space_group_name_H-M   'P 1'
#
loop_
_entity.id
_entity.type
_entity.pdbx_description
1 polymer ?
#
loop_
_entity_poly.entity_id
_entity_poly.type
_entity_poly.pdbx_seq_one_letter_code
_entity_poly.pdbx_strand_id
1 'polypeptide(L)'
;MGASIAKELKNQSAENLLVALSGGVDSAVSARMLQNQGHEIAGVYVRTWEHEDDLLGDCPGAKDLADAEAVAALLDIPFQVANFIDFYEREVVRPMVSGYSSGITPNPDILCNRSMKFGALLDL
;
A
#
# COMPACT_ATOMS: atom_id res chain seq x y z
N MET A 1 22.52 -27.79 9.79
CA MET A 1 21.39 -27.36 8.94
C MET A 1 21.12 -25.85 8.97
N GLY A 2 21.27 -25.13 10.10
CA GLY A 2 20.96 -23.69 10.16
C GLY A 2 21.89 -22.73 9.38
N ALA A 3 23.17 -23.08 9.19
CA ALA A 3 24.12 -22.20 8.49
C ALA A 3 23.98 -22.19 6.96
N SER A 4 23.31 -23.19 6.37
CA SER A 4 23.14 -23.32 4.91
C SER A 4 21.99 -22.45 4.40
N ILE A 5 20.88 -22.40 5.15
CA ILE A 5 19.68 -21.60 4.82
C ILE A 5 20.01 -20.09 4.87
N ALA A 6 20.78 -19.66 5.87
CA ALA A 6 21.22 -18.27 5.99
C ALA A 6 22.19 -17.82 4.86
N LYS A 7 22.79 -18.77 4.14
CA LYS A 7 23.72 -18.52 3.04
C LYS A 7 23.01 -18.47 1.68
N GLU A 8 21.90 -19.20 1.52
CA GLU A 8 21.03 -19.12 0.34
C GLU A 8 20.24 -17.80 0.27
N LEU A 9 19.88 -17.20 1.42
CA LEU A 9 19.23 -15.88 1.48
C LEU A 9 20.14 -14.72 1.07
N LYS A 10 21.48 -14.90 1.14
CA LYS A 10 22.46 -13.84 0.83
C LYS A 10 22.74 -13.65 -0.66
N ASN A 11 22.06 -14.39 -1.53
CA ASN A 11 22.34 -14.41 -2.97
C ASN A 11 21.12 -14.07 -3.84
N GLN A 12 20.09 -13.45 -3.25
CA GLN A 12 19.09 -12.74 -4.05
C GLN A 12 19.72 -11.41 -4.50
N SER A 13 19.64 -11.12 -5.80
CA SER A 13 20.00 -9.80 -6.35
C SER A 13 19.45 -8.70 -5.46
N ALA A 14 20.17 -7.57 -5.34
CA ALA A 14 19.61 -6.35 -4.80
C ALA A 14 18.46 -5.91 -5.71
N GLU A 15 17.28 -6.47 -5.47
CA GLU A 15 16.04 -6.10 -6.13
C GLU A 15 15.54 -4.82 -5.47
N ASN A 16 15.20 -3.84 -6.29
CA ASN A 16 14.54 -2.62 -5.84
C ASN A 16 13.09 -2.98 -5.51
N LEU A 17 12.76 -3.03 -4.22
CA LEU A 17 11.42 -3.37 -3.76
C LEU A 17 10.62 -2.11 -3.42
N LEU A 18 9.42 -2.00 -3.95
CA LEU A 18 8.47 -0.97 -3.57
C LEU A 18 7.49 -1.54 -2.53
N VAL A 19 7.43 -0.93 -1.35
CA VAL A 19 6.51 -1.32 -0.27
C VAL A 19 5.37 -0.34 -0.17
N ALA A 20 4.15 -0.81 -0.36
CA ALA A 20 2.95 -0.02 -0.11
C ALA A 20 2.76 0.18 1.40
N LEU A 21 3.06 1.37 1.90
CA LEU A 21 2.87 1.77 3.30
C LEU A 21 1.45 2.31 3.45
N SER A 22 0.64 1.64 4.25
CA SER A 22 -0.78 1.99 4.46
C SER A 22 -1.02 2.93 5.64
N GLY A 23 0.01 3.22 6.45
CA GLY A 23 -0.13 3.78 7.81
C GLY A 23 -0.31 2.70 8.88
N GLY A 24 -0.63 1.47 8.49
CA GLY A 24 -0.78 0.33 9.39
C GLY A 24 0.55 -0.34 9.80
N VAL A 25 0.50 -1.04 10.94
CA VAL A 25 1.64 -1.77 11.52
C VAL A 25 2.18 -2.87 10.61
N ASP A 26 1.31 -3.60 9.90
CA ASP A 26 1.72 -4.72 9.06
C ASP A 26 2.65 -4.28 7.93
N SER A 27 2.30 -3.17 7.25
CA SER A 27 3.15 -2.61 6.20
C SER A 27 4.47 -2.06 6.74
N ALA A 28 4.45 -1.44 7.93
CA ALA A 28 5.65 -0.89 8.56
C ALA A 28 6.65 -2.00 8.96
N VAL A 29 6.15 -3.06 9.60
CA VAL A 29 6.98 -4.21 9.99
C VAL A 29 7.48 -4.95 8.74
N SER A 30 6.65 -5.10 7.71
CA SER A 30 7.06 -5.71 6.44
C SER A 30 8.23 -4.95 5.79
N ALA A 31 8.15 -3.62 5.72
CA ALA A 31 9.25 -2.78 5.23
C ALA A 31 10.54 -2.98 6.06
N ARG A 32 10.42 -2.95 7.40
CA ARG A 32 11.58 -3.18 8.28
C ARG A 32 12.19 -4.57 8.10
N MET A 33 11.37 -5.60 7.91
CA MET A 33 11.85 -6.96 7.69
C MET A 33 12.64 -7.08 6.38
N LEU A 34 12.17 -6.46 5.30
CA LEU A 34 12.89 -6.42 4.02
C LEU A 34 14.21 -5.65 4.13
N GLN A 35 14.22 -4.50 4.81
CA GLN A 35 15.44 -3.74 5.09
C GLN A 35 16.45 -4.58 5.90
N ASN A 36 16.01 -5.26 6.97
CA ASN A 36 16.88 -6.12 7.79
C ASN A 36 17.46 -7.31 7.01
N GLN A 37 16.78 -7.74 5.93
CA GLN A 37 17.27 -8.80 5.03
C GLN A 37 18.29 -8.27 4.01
N GLY A 38 18.48 -6.95 3.92
CA GLY A 38 19.46 -6.31 3.05
C GLY A 38 18.91 -5.90 1.68
N HIS A 39 17.60 -5.86 1.49
CA HIS A 39 16.99 -5.35 0.25
C HIS A 39 17.03 -3.82 0.20
N GLU A 40 17.20 -3.28 -1.01
CA GLU A 40 16.97 -1.87 -1.29
C GLU A 40 15.46 -1.65 -1.43
N ILE A 41 14.89 -0.79 -0.58
CA ILE A 41 13.44 -0.58 -0.54
C ILE A 41 13.08 0.90 -0.67
N ALA A 42 11.93 1.17 -1.29
CA ALA A 42 11.23 2.45 -1.26
C ALA A 42 9.79 2.25 -0.76
N GLY A 43 9.21 3.28 -0.15
CA GLY A 43 7.84 3.31 0.32
C GLY A 43 6.91 4.06 -0.64
N VAL A 44 5.65 3.61 -0.74
CA VAL A 44 4.58 4.35 -1.42
C VAL A 44 3.32 4.34 -0.57
N TYR A 45 2.68 5.50 -0.39
CA TYR A 45 1.31 5.59 0.10
C TYR A 45 0.36 5.80 -1.08
N VAL A 46 -0.69 5.00 -1.17
CA VAL A 46 -1.66 5.08 -2.27
C VAL A 46 -2.94 5.76 -1.78
N ARG A 47 -3.19 6.98 -2.26
CA ARG A 47 -4.44 7.72 -2.01
C ARG A 47 -5.54 7.16 -2.90
N THR A 48 -6.58 6.58 -2.31
CA THR A 48 -7.72 5.97 -3.03
C THR A 48 -9.05 6.68 -2.79
N TRP A 49 -9.11 7.60 -1.82
CA TRP A 49 -10.29 8.34 -1.46
C TRP A 49 -9.90 9.70 -0.83
N GLU A 50 -10.75 10.70 -1.00
CA GLU A 50 -10.64 11.99 -0.32
C GLU A 50 -12.02 12.36 0.21
N HIS A 51 -12.10 12.77 1.49
CA HIS A 51 -13.33 13.33 2.04
C HIS A 51 -13.30 14.84 1.82
N GLU A 52 -14.05 15.32 0.84
CA GLU A 52 -14.13 16.76 0.52
C GLU A 52 -14.90 17.57 1.59
N ASP A 53 -15.72 16.91 2.42
CA ASP A 53 -16.70 17.56 3.31
C ASP A 53 -16.30 17.59 4.81
N ASP A 54 -15.06 17.25 5.17
CA ASP A 54 -14.67 17.19 6.58
C ASP A 54 -14.39 18.58 7.17
N LEU A 55 -15.45 19.36 7.37
CA LEU A 55 -15.47 20.69 7.97
C LEU A 55 -14.94 20.72 9.42
N LEU A 56 -14.75 19.55 10.05
CA LEU A 56 -14.36 19.38 11.46
C LEU A 56 -12.95 18.81 11.67
N GLY A 57 -12.19 18.52 10.60
CA GLY A 57 -10.73 18.63 10.63
C GLY A 57 -9.88 17.39 10.94
N ASP A 58 -10.43 16.17 10.99
CA ASP A 58 -9.61 14.94 11.20
C ASP A 58 -9.85 13.91 10.08
N CYS A 59 -9.30 14.17 8.90
CA CYS A 59 -9.35 13.23 7.78
C CYS A 59 -8.52 11.96 8.13
N PRO A 60 -9.13 10.75 8.20
CA PRO A 60 -8.40 9.53 8.54
C PRO A 60 -7.24 9.25 7.58
N GLY A 61 -7.42 9.54 6.28
CA GLY A 61 -6.36 9.38 5.27
C GLY A 61 -5.16 10.30 5.51
N ALA A 62 -5.37 11.49 6.10
CA ALA A 62 -4.27 12.38 6.47
C ALA A 62 -3.45 11.81 7.63
N LYS A 63 -4.10 11.17 8.61
CA LYS A 63 -3.42 10.45 9.68
C LYS A 63 -2.63 9.27 9.15
N ASP A 64 -3.23 8.44 8.29
CA ASP A 64 -2.55 7.27 7.71
C ASP A 64 -1.34 7.68 6.86
N LEU A 65 -1.45 8.79 6.10
CA LEU A 65 -0.33 9.37 5.37
C LEU A 65 0.79 9.82 6.32
N ALA A 66 0.46 10.56 7.38
CA ALA A 66 1.45 11.00 8.36
C ALA A 66 2.15 9.83 9.06
N ASP A 67 1.40 8.76 9.40
CA ASP A 67 1.96 7.55 9.98
C ASP A 67 2.88 6.82 8.97
N ALA A 68 2.51 6.78 7.68
CA ALA A 68 3.35 6.21 6.62
C ALA A 68 4.64 7.02 6.38
N GLU A 69 4.55 8.36 6.36
CA GLU A 69 5.70 9.27 6.27
C GLU A 69 6.64 9.10 7.47
N ALA A 70 6.10 9.00 8.69
CA ALA A 70 6.88 8.78 9.89
C ALA A 70 7.62 7.43 9.86
N VAL A 71 6.99 6.38 9.36
CA VAL A 71 7.63 5.06 9.15
C VAL A 71 8.75 5.17 8.13
N ALA A 72 8.51 5.80 6.97
CA ALA A 72 9.54 5.93 5.94
C ALA A 72 10.75 6.75 6.43
N ALA A 73 10.51 7.83 7.18
CA ALA A 73 11.55 8.63 7.80
C ALA A 73 12.34 7.85 8.87
N LEU A 74 11.65 7.07 9.71
CA LEU A 74 12.30 6.22 10.72
C LEU A 74 13.18 5.13 10.09
N LEU A 75 12.76 4.60 8.94
CA LEU A 75 13.50 3.59 8.20
C LEU A 75 14.59 4.19 7.29
N ASP A 76 14.61 5.51 7.10
CA ASP A 76 15.51 6.21 6.17
C ASP A 76 15.41 5.66 4.73
N ILE A 77 14.17 5.57 4.21
CA ILE A 77 13.88 5.06 2.85
C ILE A 77 13.18 6.13 1.99
N PRO A 78 13.38 6.13 0.66
CA PRO A 78 12.61 6.98 -0.25
C PRO A 78 11.11 6.76 -0.09
N PHE A 79 10.31 7.82 -0.22
CA PHE A 79 8.87 7.75 -0.03
C PHE A 79 8.14 8.61 -1.06
N GLN A 80 7.04 8.08 -1.60
CA GLN A 80 6.19 8.79 -2.56
C GLN A 80 4.71 8.58 -2.26
N VAL A 81 3.88 9.47 -2.78
CA VAL A 81 2.41 9.37 -2.70
C VAL A 81 1.86 9.19 -4.10
N ALA A 82 1.14 8.09 -4.33
CA ALA A 82 0.45 7.80 -5.58
C ALA A 82 -1.03 8.19 -5.44
N ASN A 83 -1.55 9.00 -6.37
CA ASN A 83 -2.96 9.40 -6.38
C ASN A 83 -3.77 8.52 -7.33
N PHE A 84 -4.58 7.62 -6.77
CA PHE A 84 -5.44 6.68 -7.47
C PHE A 84 -6.94 6.95 -7.21
N ILE A 85 -7.33 8.14 -6.76
CA ILE A 85 -8.73 8.45 -6.39
C ILE A 85 -9.69 8.17 -7.56
N ASP A 86 -9.47 8.80 -8.73
CA ASP A 86 -10.33 8.63 -9.91
C ASP A 86 -10.36 7.17 -10.41
N PHE A 87 -9.20 6.50 -10.34
CA PHE A 87 -9.07 5.10 -10.71
C PHE A 87 -9.89 4.22 -9.76
N TYR A 88 -9.76 4.42 -8.46
CA TYR A 88 -10.42 3.62 -7.44
C TYR A 88 -11.93 3.83 -7.46
N GLU A 89 -12.38 5.07 -7.69
CA GLU A 89 -13.80 5.37 -7.87
C GLU A 89 -14.37 4.56 -9.06
N ARG A 90 -13.69 4.58 -10.20
CA ARG A 90 -14.14 3.90 -11.42
C ARG A 90 -14.08 2.38 -11.32
N GLU A 91 -12.98 1.83 -10.84
CA GLU A 91 -12.69 0.39 -10.91
C GLU A 91 -13.16 -0.40 -9.69
N VAL A 92 -13.45 0.27 -8.56
CA VAL A 92 -13.84 -0.40 -7.31
C VAL A 92 -15.18 0.12 -6.79
N VAL A 93 -15.33 1.44 -6.62
CA VAL A 93 -16.52 2.02 -5.97
C VAL A 93 -17.75 1.93 -6.86
N ARG A 94 -17.67 2.32 -8.14
CA ARG A 94 -18.81 2.24 -9.07
C ARG A 94 -19.31 0.79 -9.26
N PRO A 95 -18.45 -0.22 -9.46
CA PRO A 95 -18.87 -1.63 -9.48
C PRO A 95 -19.54 -2.07 -8.19
N MET A 96 -19.03 -1.65 -7.03
CA MET A 96 -19.63 -1.94 -5.73
C MET A 96 -21.04 -1.34 -5.62
N VAL A 97 -21.22 -0.05 -5.93
CA VAL A 97 -22.53 0.62 -5.89
C VAL A 97 -23.51 -0.01 -6.88
N SER A 98 -23.06 -0.35 -8.08
CA SER A 98 -23.88 -1.06 -9.08
C SER A 98 -24.32 -2.43 -8.58
N GLY A 99 -23.41 -3.17 -7.92
CA GLY A 99 -23.71 -4.46 -7.31
C GLY A 99 -24.83 -4.35 -6.29
N TYR A 100 -24.69 -3.46 -5.30
CA TYR A 100 -25.75 -3.21 -4.33
C TYR A 100 -27.09 -2.82 -4.97
N SER A 101 -27.05 -1.96 -6.00
CA SER A 101 -28.26 -1.52 -6.73
C SER A 101 -28.98 -2.66 -7.44
N SER A 102 -28.25 -3.73 -7.79
CA SER A 102 -28.80 -4.95 -8.41
C SER A 102 -29.19 -6.05 -7.42
N GLY A 103 -29.10 -5.79 -6.11
CA GLY A 103 -29.47 -6.75 -5.06
C GLY A 103 -28.42 -7.81 -4.76
N ILE A 104 -27.15 -7.60 -5.19
CA ILE A 104 -26.02 -8.43 -4.77
C ILE A 104 -25.21 -7.73 -3.69
N THR A 105 -24.52 -8.51 -2.85
CA THR A 105 -23.54 -8.01 -1.88
C THR A 105 -22.13 -8.16 -2.47
N PRO A 106 -21.57 -7.12 -3.11
CA PRO A 106 -20.23 -7.17 -3.69
C PRO A 106 -19.14 -7.20 -2.62
N ASN A 107 -17.96 -7.69 -2.99
CA ASN A 107 -16.74 -7.56 -2.20
C ASN A 107 -15.77 -6.61 -2.93
N PRO A 108 -15.68 -5.33 -2.53
CA PRO A 108 -14.80 -4.36 -3.19
C PRO A 108 -13.31 -4.67 -2.98
N ASP A 109 -12.92 -5.36 -1.90
CA ASP A 109 -11.53 -5.67 -1.62
C ASP A 109 -10.91 -6.62 -2.66
N ILE A 110 -11.73 -7.48 -3.27
CA ILE A 110 -11.29 -8.32 -4.39
C ILE A 110 -10.88 -7.45 -5.58
N LEU A 111 -11.64 -6.41 -5.90
CA LEU A 111 -11.32 -5.48 -6.99
C LEU A 111 -10.16 -4.57 -6.61
N CYS A 112 -10.11 -4.10 -5.36
CA CYS A 112 -8.97 -3.35 -4.82
C CYS A 112 -7.66 -4.13 -4.98
N ASN A 113 -7.63 -5.40 -4.58
CA ASN A 113 -6.43 -6.21 -4.74
C ASN A 113 -6.12 -6.49 -6.21
N ARG A 114 -7.12 -6.94 -6.99
CA ARG A 114 -6.92 -7.36 -8.39
C ARG A 114 -6.56 -6.20 -9.32
N SER A 115 -7.31 -5.11 -9.25
CA SER A 115 -7.19 -4.00 -10.19
C SER A 115 -6.21 -2.93 -9.71
N MET A 116 -6.14 -2.69 -8.40
CA MET A 116 -5.28 -1.65 -7.83
C MET A 116 -3.96 -2.22 -7.32
N LYS A 117 -3.96 -3.00 -6.22
CA LYS A 117 -2.70 -3.39 -5.53
C LYS A 117 -1.77 -4.25 -6.36
N PHE A 118 -2.32 -5.21 -7.10
CA PHE A 118 -1.58 -6.12 -7.98
C PHE A 118 -1.82 -5.83 -9.47
N GLY A 119 -2.44 -4.69 -9.77
CA GLY A 119 -2.63 -4.17 -11.13
C GLY A 119 -1.93 -2.83 -11.26
N ALA A 120 -2.68 -1.73 -11.19
CA ALA A 120 -2.17 -0.38 -11.41
C ALA A 120 -0.95 0.00 -10.54
N LEU A 121 -0.86 -0.50 -9.30
CA LEU A 121 0.29 -0.26 -8.42
C LEU A 121 1.54 -1.07 -8.81
N LEU A 122 1.35 -2.24 -9.41
CA LEU A 122 2.46 -3.06 -9.89
C LEU A 122 3.08 -2.49 -11.17
N ASP A 123 2.29 -1.77 -11.96
CA ASP A 123 2.70 -1.13 -13.23
C ASP A 123 3.30 0.28 -13.05
N LEU A 124 3.45 0.74 -11.81
CA LEU A 124 3.92 2.07 -11.41
C LEU A 124 5.43 2.23 -11.60
#